data_AF-A0A3D5J6N6-F1
#
_entry.id   AF-A0A3D5J6N6-F1
#
_cell.length_a   1.000
_cell.length_b   1.000
_cell.length_c   1.000
_cell.angle_alpha   90.00
_cell.angle_beta   90.00
_cell.angle_gamma   90.00
#
_symmetry.space_group_name_H-M   'P 1'
#
loop_
_entity.id
_entity.type
_entity.pdbx_description
1 polymer ?
#
loop_
_entity_poly.entity_id
_entity_poly.type
_entity_poly.pdbx_seq_one_letter_code
_entity_poly.pdbx_strand_id
1 'polypeptide(L)'
;FDDVNSQIPKESVRPPADLVGIQMLYSSWQAESQAMGQKLGAIEKLDGMRRQLQEEQTVLQNKHAGLHERQAVLKERRQLHQQQQEDLETQVKEDQQAVLQLQEVWQQQVQAIGWKEEAVMEPEFLLASLQEKWQAFQKQQQAEDREGPELSQRQQRLERDQATLRQQEQQQQSLTKEQQQELEKLQLLQQQRLEILEHPDPIALEQEQQSQLQICREKQAVSSQGFEQKNRALQQEQQRLQWVEEEYARGRQEHVQNQEELLFALQALGYTSIAEAEVAYLEPVEAEELEQQDQQLNQRLSISRHDLGNEQMRRASLEQEVRTQHTEEELQKQLEQLRLQQDELSQQLGGVQVQLEKDTEQRQNQRALVDRIEKQQQEHQRWASLSDLIGSADGTKFSRFAQSLTLAHLLNLANHHLRKLSDRYQLQKRKGACVEMDIVDRYQADAVRSLESLSGGETFLVSLALALGLSDLARRDYPINSLFIDEGFGTLDADTLDTALAALETLQAGGKTIGIISHVEALKERLTTQIQVRKNDSGNSTLAVIPNPLAKNQSKHFVSS
;
A
#
# COMPACT_ATOMS: atom_id res chain seq x y z
N PHE A 1 27.53 -75.37 -39.61
CA PHE A 1 27.99 -76.76 -39.61
C PHE A 1 27.58 -77.36 -38.29
N ASP A 2 26.27 -77.36 -38.03
CA ASP A 2 25.29 -78.31 -38.58
C ASP A 2 25.45 -79.57 -37.74
N ASP A 3 24.45 -80.13 -37.08
CA ASP A 3 23.01 -80.13 -37.19
C ASP A 3 22.61 -80.89 -35.89
N VAL A 4 21.53 -80.64 -35.18
CA VAL A 4 20.22 -81.20 -35.48
C VAL A 4 19.28 -80.67 -34.40
N ASN A 5 18.24 -80.03 -34.88
CA ASN A 5 17.06 -79.66 -34.13
C ASN A 5 16.20 -80.92 -33.88
N SER A 6 15.69 -81.10 -32.66
CA SER A 6 14.38 -81.69 -32.30
C SER A 6 14.43 -82.60 -31.06
N GLN A 7 13.69 -82.21 -29.99
CA GLN A 7 12.63 -83.02 -29.37
C GLN A 7 12.06 -82.38 -28.06
N ILE A 8 10.79 -81.92 -28.13
CA ILE A 8 9.69 -82.09 -27.14
C ILE A 8 9.71 -81.21 -25.83
N PRO A 9 8.58 -80.75 -25.23
CA PRO A 9 7.36 -80.07 -25.73
C PRO A 9 7.13 -78.68 -25.05
N LYS A 10 6.09 -77.95 -25.50
CA LYS A 10 5.56 -76.73 -24.84
C LYS A 10 4.75 -77.12 -23.61
N GLU A 11 5.17 -76.72 -22.41
CA GLU A 11 4.28 -76.58 -21.25
C GLU A 11 4.73 -75.43 -20.33
N SER A 12 3.73 -74.80 -19.73
CA SER A 12 3.73 -73.48 -19.10
C SER A 12 4.69 -73.29 -17.93
N VAL A 13 5.63 -72.34 -18.05
CA VAL A 13 6.35 -71.77 -16.91
C VAL A 13 5.49 -70.64 -16.31
N ARG A 14 4.79 -70.92 -15.21
CA ARG A 14 4.22 -69.88 -14.34
C ARG A 14 5.31 -69.42 -13.36
N PRO A 15 5.49 -68.11 -13.14
CA PRO A 15 6.41 -67.62 -12.11
C PRO A 15 5.85 -67.92 -10.71
N PRO A 16 6.69 -68.14 -9.69
CA PRO A 16 6.24 -68.41 -8.32
C PRO A 16 5.56 -67.16 -7.74
N ALA A 17 4.37 -67.35 -7.16
CA ALA A 17 3.42 -66.30 -6.77
C ALA A 17 3.87 -65.42 -5.58
N ASP A 18 5.00 -65.71 -4.93
CA ASP A 18 5.35 -65.12 -3.63
C ASP A 18 6.31 -63.92 -3.68
N LEU A 19 7.00 -63.66 -4.80
CA LEU A 19 7.85 -62.47 -4.96
C LEU A 19 7.04 -61.17 -5.19
N VAL A 20 5.81 -61.30 -5.71
CA VAL A 20 4.91 -60.16 -5.95
C VAL A 20 4.29 -59.66 -4.63
N GLY A 21 4.07 -60.55 -3.65
CA GLY A 21 3.49 -60.20 -2.35
C GLY A 21 4.40 -59.35 -1.47
N ILE A 22 5.70 -59.69 -1.41
CA ILE A 22 6.69 -58.96 -0.57
C ILE A 22 6.98 -57.58 -1.17
N GLN A 23 7.01 -57.45 -2.50
CA GLN A 23 7.20 -56.17 -3.18
C GLN A 23 5.97 -55.25 -3.07
N MET A 24 4.76 -55.82 -3.05
CA MET A 24 3.53 -55.08 -2.74
C MET A 24 3.49 -54.60 -1.28
N LEU A 25 3.88 -55.43 -0.31
CA LEU A 25 3.91 -55.04 1.11
C LEU A 25 4.96 -53.96 1.44
N TYR A 26 6.12 -53.99 0.77
CA TYR A 26 7.12 -52.93 0.91
C TYR A 26 6.66 -51.62 0.27
N SER A 27 5.99 -51.68 -0.88
CA SER A 27 5.40 -50.50 -1.53
C SER A 27 4.20 -49.93 -0.76
N SER A 28 3.40 -50.77 -0.10
CA SER A 28 2.29 -50.31 0.75
C SER A 28 2.79 -49.64 2.02
N TRP A 29 3.85 -50.17 2.65
CA TRP A 29 4.48 -49.52 3.81
C TRP A 29 5.18 -48.20 3.44
N GLN A 30 5.84 -48.11 2.28
CA GLN A 30 6.39 -46.86 1.76
C GLN A 30 5.29 -45.82 1.45
N ALA A 31 4.15 -46.25 0.89
CA ALA A 31 3.00 -45.39 0.62
C ALA A 31 2.32 -44.92 1.92
N GLU A 32 2.19 -45.79 2.93
CA GLU A 32 1.66 -45.43 4.25
C GLU A 32 2.60 -44.49 5.02
N SER A 33 3.92 -44.70 4.96
CA SER A 33 4.92 -43.81 5.56
C SER A 33 4.97 -42.44 4.88
N GLN A 34 4.86 -42.38 3.55
CA GLN A 34 4.71 -41.12 2.81
C GLN A 34 3.37 -40.43 3.10
N ALA A 35 2.27 -41.19 3.23
CA ALA A 35 0.97 -40.64 3.61
C ALA A 35 0.97 -40.10 5.05
N MET A 36 1.69 -40.73 5.97
CA MET A 36 1.89 -40.23 7.34
C MET A 36 2.76 -38.97 7.37
N GLY A 37 3.83 -38.92 6.55
CA GLY A 37 4.68 -37.73 6.38
C GLY A 37 3.94 -36.56 5.71
N GLN A 38 3.08 -36.82 4.73
CA GLN A 38 2.22 -35.81 4.10
C GLN A 38 1.12 -35.33 5.06
N LYS A 39 0.55 -36.21 5.88
CA LYS A 39 -0.37 -35.83 6.95
C LYS A 39 0.34 -34.97 8.01
N LEU A 40 1.54 -35.33 8.46
CA LEU A 40 2.34 -34.49 9.37
C LEU A 40 2.68 -33.13 8.76
N GLY A 41 3.08 -33.08 7.49
CA GLY A 41 3.34 -31.82 6.79
C GLY A 41 2.09 -30.97 6.55
N ALA A 42 0.93 -31.59 6.37
CA ALA A 42 -0.37 -30.89 6.31
C ALA A 42 -0.78 -30.34 7.68
N ILE A 43 -0.45 -31.05 8.76
CA ILE A 43 -0.69 -30.61 10.15
C ILE A 43 0.23 -29.44 10.50
N GLU A 44 1.51 -29.51 10.16
CA GLU A 44 2.44 -28.39 10.36
C GLU A 44 2.08 -27.16 9.51
N LYS A 45 1.57 -27.37 8.29
CA LYS A 45 1.01 -26.28 7.46
C LYS A 45 -0.26 -25.69 8.06
N LEU A 46 -1.16 -26.51 8.58
CA LEU A 46 -2.38 -26.06 9.26
C LEU A 46 -2.07 -25.35 10.58
N ASP A 47 -1.09 -25.82 11.35
CA ASP A 47 -0.61 -25.15 12.56
C ASP A 47 0.10 -23.83 12.23
N GLY A 48 0.83 -23.77 11.11
CA GLY A 48 1.41 -22.54 10.57
C GLY A 48 0.35 -21.53 10.12
N MET A 49 -0.66 -21.99 9.39
CA MET A 49 -1.80 -21.16 8.98
C MET A 49 -2.65 -20.72 10.17
N ARG A 50 -2.83 -21.57 11.18
CA ARG A 50 -3.53 -21.24 12.43
C ARG A 50 -2.78 -20.20 13.25
N ARG A 51 -1.45 -20.28 13.32
CA ARG A 51 -0.61 -19.23 13.93
C ARG A 51 -0.69 -17.91 13.17
N GLN A 52 -0.66 -17.95 11.83
CA GLN A 52 -0.85 -16.76 10.99
C GLN A 52 -2.24 -16.15 11.17
N LEU A 53 -3.29 -16.97 11.24
CA LEU A 53 -4.66 -16.50 11.51
C LEU A 53 -4.82 -15.97 12.93
N GLN A 54 -4.17 -16.56 13.93
CA GLN A 54 -4.15 -16.03 15.30
C GLN A 54 -3.38 -14.71 15.40
N GLU A 55 -2.28 -14.54 14.66
CA GLU A 55 -1.55 -13.28 14.54
C GLU A 55 -2.40 -12.22 13.83
N GLU A 56 -3.08 -12.58 12.73
CA GLU A 56 -4.00 -11.66 12.04
C GLU A 56 -5.22 -11.31 12.90
N GLN A 57 -5.77 -12.28 13.64
CA GLN A 57 -6.92 -12.06 14.54
C GLN A 57 -6.54 -11.22 15.75
N THR A 58 -5.35 -11.38 16.33
CA THR A 58 -4.85 -10.51 17.41
C THR A 58 -4.52 -9.11 16.89
N VAL A 59 -3.98 -8.98 15.67
CA VAL A 59 -3.79 -7.67 15.00
C VAL A 59 -5.14 -6.99 14.71
N LEU A 60 -6.14 -7.74 14.27
CA LEU A 60 -7.49 -7.23 14.03
C LEU A 60 -8.21 -6.87 15.32
N GLN A 61 -8.08 -7.67 16.39
CA GLN A 61 -8.61 -7.35 17.72
C GLN A 61 -7.96 -6.09 18.30
N ASN A 62 -6.64 -5.92 18.14
CA ASN A 62 -5.93 -4.71 18.54
C ASN A 62 -6.35 -3.49 17.72
N LYS A 63 -6.59 -3.65 16.41
CA LYS A 63 -7.17 -2.59 15.56
C LYS A 63 -8.61 -2.26 15.98
N HIS A 64 -9.41 -3.27 16.32
CA HIS A 64 -10.81 -3.07 16.72
C HIS A 64 -10.92 -2.42 18.10
N ALA A 65 -10.02 -2.76 19.04
CA ALA A 65 -9.87 -2.09 20.33
C ALA A 65 -9.43 -0.63 20.15
N GLY A 66 -8.45 -0.36 19.28
CA GLY A 66 -8.01 1.00 18.95
C GLY A 66 -9.07 1.84 18.24
N LEU A 67 -9.94 1.22 17.43
CA LEU A 67 -11.10 1.88 16.82
C LEU A 67 -12.19 2.18 17.87
N HIS A 68 -12.44 1.27 18.82
CA HIS A 68 -13.37 1.50 19.92
C HIS A 68 -12.92 2.64 20.85
N GLU A 69 -11.62 2.71 21.15
CA GLU A 69 -11.03 3.77 21.95
C GLU A 69 -11.09 5.14 21.23
N ARG A 70 -10.80 5.17 19.92
CA ARG A 70 -11.02 6.37 19.09
C ARG A 70 -12.49 6.78 19.00
N GLN A 71 -13.41 5.82 18.94
CA GLN A 71 -14.84 6.10 18.89
C GLN A 71 -15.36 6.65 20.23
N ALA A 72 -14.81 6.18 21.36
CA ALA A 72 -15.09 6.73 22.68
C ALA A 72 -14.60 8.18 22.81
N VAL A 73 -13.35 8.46 22.40
CA VAL A 73 -12.77 9.82 22.39
C VAL A 73 -13.55 10.77 21.47
N LEU A 74 -14.04 10.28 20.33
CA LEU A 74 -14.87 11.08 19.42
C LEU A 74 -16.27 11.35 19.97
N LYS A 75 -16.86 10.42 20.74
CA LYS A 75 -18.14 10.66 21.44
C LYS A 75 -17.98 11.70 22.54
N GLU A 76 -16.90 11.62 23.32
CA GLU A 76 -16.61 12.57 24.39
C GLU A 76 -16.34 13.99 23.83
N ARG A 77 -15.58 14.10 22.74
CA ARG A 77 -15.43 15.38 22.00
C ARG A 77 -16.74 15.92 21.45
N ARG A 78 -17.63 15.05 20.97
CA ARG A 78 -18.94 15.46 20.42
C ARG A 78 -19.85 15.98 21.53
N GLN A 79 -19.85 15.35 22.71
CA GLN A 79 -20.56 15.87 23.88
C GLN A 79 -20.00 17.22 24.35
N LEU A 80 -18.68 17.39 24.34
CA LEU A 80 -18.04 18.66 24.69
C LEU A 80 -18.42 19.78 23.70
N HIS A 81 -18.41 19.50 22.40
CA HIS A 81 -18.83 20.47 21.39
C HIS A 81 -20.32 20.79 21.46
N GLN A 82 -21.17 19.82 21.80
CA GLN A 82 -22.60 20.04 21.99
C GLN A 82 -22.87 20.94 23.20
N GLN A 83 -22.15 20.74 24.32
CA GLN A 83 -22.21 21.64 25.47
C GLN A 83 -21.71 23.06 25.12
N GLN A 84 -20.61 23.19 24.38
CA GLN A 84 -20.11 24.50 23.93
C GLN A 84 -21.12 25.22 23.01
N GLN A 85 -21.84 24.48 22.18
CA GLN A 85 -22.87 25.03 21.29
C GLN A 85 -24.10 25.49 22.07
N GLU A 86 -24.53 24.71 23.07
CA GLU A 86 -25.60 25.12 23.99
C GLU A 86 -25.20 26.37 24.78
N ASP A 87 -23.98 26.43 25.32
CA ASP A 87 -23.45 27.59 26.04
C ASP A 87 -23.42 28.85 25.15
N LEU A 88 -22.95 28.73 23.91
CA LEU A 88 -22.93 29.81 22.92
C LEU A 88 -24.34 30.28 22.53
N GLU A 89 -25.32 29.37 22.40
CA GLU A 89 -26.71 29.73 22.15
C GLU A 89 -27.35 30.49 23.32
N THR A 90 -27.03 30.12 24.57
CA THR A 90 -27.42 30.90 25.75
C THR A 90 -26.79 32.28 25.73
N GLN A 91 -25.50 32.38 25.44
CA GLN A 91 -24.78 33.65 25.39
C GLN A 91 -25.35 34.59 24.32
N VAL A 92 -25.69 34.07 23.14
CA VAL A 92 -26.33 34.85 22.06
C VAL A 92 -27.73 35.34 22.49
N LYS A 93 -28.50 34.54 23.23
CA LYS A 93 -29.80 34.97 23.75
C LYS A 93 -29.67 36.05 24.83
N GLU A 94 -28.67 35.93 25.70
CA GLU A 94 -28.35 36.95 26.72
C GLU A 94 -27.92 38.27 26.06
N ASP A 95 -27.04 38.21 25.05
CA ASP A 95 -26.60 39.38 24.29
C ASP A 95 -27.78 40.03 23.53
N GLN A 96 -28.68 39.23 22.93
CA GLN A 96 -29.90 39.74 22.28
C GLN A 96 -30.84 40.44 23.27
N GLN A 97 -31.01 39.89 24.48
CA GLN A 97 -31.80 40.53 25.54
C GLN A 97 -31.14 41.81 26.04
N ALA A 98 -29.82 41.86 26.17
CA ALA A 98 -29.07 43.06 26.53
C ALA A 98 -29.24 44.18 25.48
N VAL A 99 -29.21 43.84 24.18
CA VAL A 99 -29.46 44.80 23.10
C VAL A 99 -30.89 45.34 23.13
N LEU A 100 -31.89 44.48 23.38
CA LEU A 100 -33.29 44.92 23.52
C LEU A 100 -33.49 45.84 24.74
N GLN A 101 -32.85 45.53 25.87
CA GLN A 101 -32.87 46.40 27.05
C GLN A 101 -32.20 47.74 26.80
N LEU A 102 -31.07 47.76 26.08
CA LEU A 102 -30.41 49.02 25.68
C LEU A 102 -31.29 49.83 24.71
N GLN A 103 -32.03 49.18 23.82
CA GLN A 103 -33.01 49.82 22.94
C GLN A 103 -34.18 50.44 23.71
N GLU A 104 -34.71 49.75 24.72
CA GLU A 104 -35.75 50.29 25.61
C GLU A 104 -35.23 51.47 26.43
N VAL A 105 -34.03 51.37 27.00
CA VAL A 105 -33.39 52.47 27.75
C VAL A 105 -33.13 53.66 26.82
N TRP A 106 -32.69 53.43 25.58
CA TRP A 106 -32.51 54.48 24.59
C TRP A 106 -33.85 55.14 24.21
N GLN A 107 -34.91 54.36 23.98
CA GLN A 107 -36.25 54.93 23.72
C GLN A 107 -36.78 55.74 24.91
N GLN A 108 -36.56 55.28 26.14
CA GLN A 108 -36.94 56.02 27.35
C GLN A 108 -36.12 57.30 27.52
N GLN A 109 -34.81 57.28 27.23
CA GLN A 109 -33.96 58.47 27.26
C GLN A 109 -34.33 59.47 26.15
N VAL A 110 -34.68 59.00 24.95
CA VAL A 110 -35.17 59.84 23.86
C VAL A 110 -36.51 60.49 24.20
N GLN A 111 -37.42 59.78 24.89
CA GLN A 111 -38.65 60.37 25.41
C GLN A 111 -38.39 61.34 26.58
N ALA A 112 -37.41 61.07 27.45
CA ALA A 112 -37.02 61.95 28.55
C ALA A 112 -36.35 63.25 28.08
N ILE A 113 -35.72 63.26 26.89
CA ILE A 113 -35.18 64.46 26.24
C ILE A 113 -36.29 65.44 25.80
N GLY A 114 -37.56 65.01 25.82
CA GLY A 114 -38.71 65.91 25.93
C GLY A 114 -38.70 67.04 24.89
N TRP A 115 -38.57 66.68 23.61
CA TRP A 115 -38.72 67.64 22.52
C TRP A 115 -40.19 68.03 22.38
N LYS A 116 -40.58 69.01 23.19
CA LYS A 116 -41.76 69.85 23.00
C LYS A 116 -41.30 71.16 22.38
N GLU A 117 -41.91 71.49 21.24
CA GLU A 117 -41.91 72.82 20.67
C GLU A 117 -42.38 73.83 21.72
N GLU A 118 -41.77 75.03 21.68
CA GLU A 118 -42.12 76.25 22.42
C GLU A 118 -41.63 76.36 23.89
N ALA A 119 -40.52 77.08 24.07
CA ALA A 119 -40.39 78.08 25.12
C ALA A 119 -39.21 79.03 24.85
N VAL A 120 -39.52 80.33 24.81
CA VAL A 120 -38.59 81.46 24.77
C VAL A 120 -37.71 81.42 26.03
N MET A 121 -36.38 81.31 25.87
CA MET A 121 -35.41 81.43 26.96
C MET A 121 -34.16 82.18 26.49
N GLU A 122 -33.62 83.00 27.40
CA GLU A 122 -32.48 83.91 27.22
C GLU A 122 -31.25 83.25 26.55
N PRO A 123 -30.52 83.97 25.67
CA PRO A 123 -29.45 83.42 24.82
C PRO A 123 -28.32 82.70 25.56
N GLU A 124 -27.99 83.12 26.79
CA GLU A 124 -26.90 82.54 27.58
C GLU A 124 -27.23 81.14 28.11
N PHE A 125 -28.50 80.90 28.47
CA PHE A 125 -28.95 79.58 28.94
C PHE A 125 -29.11 78.59 27.77
N LEU A 126 -29.50 79.09 26.60
CA LEU A 126 -29.58 78.30 25.37
C LEU A 126 -28.18 77.82 24.95
N LEU A 127 -27.17 78.70 25.00
CA LEU A 127 -25.79 78.37 24.62
C LEU A 127 -25.18 77.34 25.58
N ALA A 128 -25.40 77.49 26.89
CA ALA A 128 -24.96 76.52 27.90
C ALA A 128 -25.62 75.14 27.69
N SER A 129 -26.93 75.12 27.45
CA SER A 129 -27.67 73.86 27.19
C SER A 129 -27.26 73.20 25.87
N LEU A 130 -26.93 73.99 24.84
CA LEU A 130 -26.45 73.49 23.55
C LEU A 130 -25.01 72.97 23.64
N GLN A 131 -24.15 73.61 24.45
CA GLN A 131 -22.81 73.11 24.73
C GLN A 131 -22.84 71.80 25.53
N GLU A 132 -23.70 71.67 26.55
CA GLU A 132 -23.89 70.41 27.27
C GLU A 132 -24.40 69.30 26.35
N LYS A 133 -25.40 69.61 25.51
CA LYS A 133 -25.93 68.65 24.53
C LYS A 133 -24.89 68.27 23.48
N TRP A 134 -24.06 69.22 23.03
CA TRP A 134 -22.98 68.95 22.08
C TRP A 134 -21.86 68.10 22.70
N GLN A 135 -21.49 68.35 23.96
CA GLN A 135 -20.51 67.52 24.68
C GLN A 135 -21.06 66.11 24.95
N ALA A 136 -22.35 65.98 25.27
CA ALA A 136 -23.01 64.68 25.42
C ALA A 136 -23.02 63.92 24.08
N PHE A 137 -23.36 64.60 22.98
CA PHE A 137 -23.32 64.03 21.64
C PHE A 137 -21.90 63.60 21.23
N GLN A 138 -20.88 64.42 21.51
CA GLN A 138 -19.48 64.06 21.24
C GLN A 138 -19.03 62.83 22.03
N LYS A 139 -19.41 62.71 23.31
CA LYS A 139 -19.09 61.53 24.11
C LYS A 139 -19.79 60.27 23.59
N GLN A 140 -21.04 60.40 23.14
CA GLN A 140 -21.79 59.31 22.54
C GLN A 140 -21.18 58.87 21.20
N GLN A 141 -20.79 59.82 20.35
CA GLN A 141 -20.14 59.54 19.08
C GLN A 141 -18.76 58.89 19.26
N GLN A 142 -17.98 59.32 20.27
CA GLN A 142 -16.72 58.66 20.63
C GLN A 142 -16.91 57.25 21.21
N ALA A 143 -18.03 56.97 21.87
CA ALA A 143 -18.37 55.63 22.33
C ALA A 143 -18.76 54.72 21.16
N GLU A 144 -19.59 55.20 20.22
CA GLU A 144 -19.93 54.47 18.99
C GLU A 144 -18.70 54.22 18.10
N ASP A 145 -17.81 55.19 17.95
CA ASP A 145 -16.56 55.02 17.18
C ASP A 145 -15.59 54.00 17.82
N ARG A 146 -15.69 53.78 19.15
CA ARG A 146 -14.90 52.76 19.86
C ARG A 146 -15.55 51.39 19.81
N GLU A 147 -16.86 51.30 19.97
CA GLU A 147 -17.59 50.04 20.03
C GLU A 147 -17.88 49.45 18.64
N GLY A 148 -18.05 50.28 17.60
CA GLY A 148 -18.25 49.85 16.22
C GLY A 148 -17.21 48.87 15.66
N PRO A 149 -15.89 49.13 15.81
CA PRO A 149 -14.86 48.18 15.38
C PRO A 149 -14.84 46.88 16.20
N GLU A 150 -15.15 46.92 17.50
CA GLU A 150 -15.26 45.71 18.32
C GLU A 150 -16.46 44.84 17.89
N LEU A 151 -17.61 45.46 17.62
CA LEU A 151 -18.81 44.80 17.09
C LEU A 151 -18.55 44.15 15.73
N SER A 152 -17.85 44.87 14.83
CA SER A 152 -17.47 44.33 13.51
C SER A 152 -16.50 43.15 13.62
N GLN A 153 -15.53 43.21 14.53
CA GLN A 153 -14.63 42.09 14.81
C GLN A 153 -15.36 40.88 15.39
N ARG A 154 -16.33 41.09 16.30
CA ARG A 154 -17.15 40.01 16.86
C ARG A 154 -18.04 39.38 15.79
N GLN A 155 -18.64 40.17 14.89
CA GLN A 155 -19.42 39.66 13.75
C GLN A 155 -18.56 38.82 12.80
N GLN A 156 -17.36 39.28 12.44
CA GLN A 156 -16.46 38.48 11.59
C GLN A 156 -16.00 37.18 12.26
N ARG A 157 -15.81 37.17 13.58
CA ARG A 157 -15.51 35.93 14.33
C ARG A 157 -16.70 34.98 14.31
N LEU A 158 -17.91 35.48 14.58
CA LEU A 158 -19.13 34.69 14.52
C LEU A 158 -19.35 34.04 13.14
N GLU A 159 -19.13 34.79 12.05
CA GLU A 159 -19.23 34.26 10.68
C GLU A 159 -18.20 33.16 10.40
N ARG A 160 -16.95 33.32 10.88
CA ARG A 160 -15.91 32.29 10.76
C ARG A 160 -16.25 31.03 11.56
N ASP A 161 -16.73 31.20 12.79
CA ASP A 161 -17.10 30.08 13.66
C ASP A 161 -18.30 29.32 13.09
N GLN A 162 -19.31 30.02 12.56
CA GLN A 162 -20.44 29.41 11.86
C GLN A 162 -20.02 28.65 10.59
N ALA A 163 -19.09 29.19 9.81
CA ALA A 163 -18.55 28.50 8.64
C ALA A 163 -17.79 27.22 9.04
N THR A 164 -17.01 27.29 10.13
CA THR A 164 -16.26 26.15 10.66
C THR A 164 -17.19 25.06 11.20
N LEU A 165 -18.26 25.45 11.91
CA LEU A 165 -19.28 24.52 12.42
C LEU A 165 -19.98 23.79 11.27
N ARG A 166 -20.42 24.49 10.22
CA ARG A 166 -21.04 23.87 9.04
C ARG A 166 -20.11 22.86 8.36
N GLN A 167 -18.81 23.17 8.29
CA GLN A 167 -17.83 22.24 7.73
C GLN A 167 -17.69 20.98 8.59
N GLN A 168 -17.68 21.11 9.92
CA GLN A 168 -17.62 19.99 10.85
C GLN A 168 -18.88 19.12 10.79
N GLU A 169 -20.07 19.72 10.70
CA GLU A 169 -21.34 19.00 10.53
C GLU A 169 -21.35 18.18 9.23
N GLN A 170 -20.87 18.74 8.12
CA GLN A 170 -20.76 18.03 6.85
C GLN A 170 -19.79 16.84 6.95
N GLN A 171 -18.64 17.02 7.60
CA GLN A 171 -17.68 15.93 7.85
C GLN A 171 -18.27 14.83 8.75
N GLN A 172 -19.03 15.21 9.78
CA GLN A 172 -19.69 14.23 10.65
C GLN A 172 -20.73 13.42 9.87
N GLN A 173 -21.50 14.06 9.00
CA GLN A 173 -22.49 13.37 8.16
C GLN A 173 -21.83 12.39 7.19
N SER A 174 -20.71 12.77 6.55
CA SER A 174 -19.99 11.86 5.66
C SER A 174 -19.42 10.65 6.40
N LEU A 175 -18.78 10.86 7.56
CA LEU A 175 -18.25 9.79 8.41
C LEU A 175 -19.35 8.85 8.92
N THR A 176 -20.51 9.38 9.27
CA THR A 176 -21.65 8.57 9.73
C THR A 176 -22.18 7.69 8.60
N LYS A 177 -22.22 8.21 7.36
CA LYS A 177 -22.62 7.45 6.18
C LYS A 177 -21.62 6.35 5.84
N GLU A 178 -20.32 6.63 5.92
CA GLU A 178 -19.27 5.61 5.76
C GLU A 178 -19.36 4.51 6.82
N GLN A 179 -19.60 4.87 8.08
CA GLN A 179 -19.80 3.88 9.16
C GLN A 179 -21.01 2.97 8.91
N GLN A 180 -22.13 3.52 8.42
CA GLN A 180 -23.30 2.71 8.06
C GLN A 180 -22.99 1.73 6.93
N GLN A 181 -22.27 2.18 5.89
CA GLN A 181 -21.87 1.33 4.78
C GLN A 181 -20.94 0.19 5.21
N GLU A 182 -19.97 0.46 6.09
CA GLU A 182 -19.09 -0.59 6.62
C GLU A 182 -19.84 -1.57 7.55
N LEU A 183 -20.83 -1.08 8.32
CA LEU A 183 -21.67 -1.95 9.14
C LEU A 183 -22.54 -2.88 8.27
N GLU A 184 -23.13 -2.36 7.19
CA GLU A 184 -23.88 -3.16 6.21
C GLU A 184 -23.00 -4.21 5.53
N LYS A 185 -21.76 -3.85 5.13
CA LYS A 185 -20.78 -4.81 4.59
C LYS A 185 -20.41 -5.88 5.60
N LEU A 186 -20.19 -5.51 6.87
CA LEU A 186 -19.88 -6.46 7.93
C LEU A 186 -21.03 -7.44 8.15
N GLN A 187 -22.28 -6.94 8.18
CA GLN A 187 -23.47 -7.79 8.30
C GLN A 187 -23.61 -8.74 7.12
N LEU A 188 -23.38 -8.27 5.89
CA LEU A 188 -23.39 -9.11 4.69
C LEU A 188 -22.30 -10.19 4.76
N LEU A 189 -21.08 -9.84 5.15
CA LEU A 189 -19.98 -10.80 5.32
C LEU A 189 -20.28 -11.81 6.43
N GLN A 190 -20.93 -11.40 7.52
CA GLN A 190 -21.36 -12.29 8.58
C GLN A 190 -22.45 -13.26 8.09
N GLN A 191 -23.41 -12.80 7.28
CA GLN A 191 -24.42 -13.66 6.66
C GLN A 191 -23.79 -14.65 5.68
N GLN A 192 -22.94 -14.19 4.76
CA GLN A 192 -22.22 -15.06 3.82
C GLN A 192 -21.37 -16.11 4.56
N ARG A 193 -20.69 -15.71 5.64
CA ARG A 193 -19.96 -16.64 6.50
C ARG A 193 -20.87 -17.70 7.12
N LEU A 194 -22.05 -17.29 7.59
CA LEU A 194 -23.01 -18.19 8.22
C LEU A 194 -23.65 -19.15 7.20
N GLU A 195 -23.85 -18.71 5.95
CA GLU A 195 -24.26 -19.58 4.82
C GLU A 195 -23.18 -20.61 4.45
N ILE A 196 -21.90 -20.22 4.45
CA ILE A 196 -20.79 -21.12 4.06
C ILE A 196 -20.50 -22.15 5.15
N LEU A 197 -20.42 -21.70 6.41
CA LEU A 197 -20.00 -22.55 7.52
C LEU A 197 -21.17 -23.29 8.17
N GLU A 198 -22.42 -22.90 7.88
CA GLU A 198 -23.66 -23.38 8.51
C GLU A 198 -23.61 -23.38 10.05
N HIS A 199 -22.67 -22.62 10.62
CA HIS A 199 -22.38 -22.61 12.05
C HIS A 199 -22.23 -21.16 12.53
N PRO A 200 -22.91 -20.77 13.62
CA PRO A 200 -22.93 -19.38 14.08
C PRO A 200 -21.58 -18.92 14.66
N ASP A 201 -20.78 -19.84 15.19
CA ASP A 201 -19.46 -19.56 15.76
C ASP A 201 -18.34 -20.35 15.05
N PRO A 202 -17.46 -19.70 14.27
CA PRO A 202 -16.38 -20.38 13.56
C PRO A 202 -15.35 -21.01 14.50
N ILE A 203 -15.16 -20.48 15.71
CA ILE A 203 -14.19 -21.00 16.67
C ILE A 203 -14.68 -22.33 17.25
N ALA A 204 -15.96 -22.41 17.58
CA ALA A 204 -16.59 -23.63 18.05
C ALA A 204 -16.55 -24.74 16.98
N LEU A 205 -16.84 -24.41 15.72
CA LEU A 205 -16.74 -25.35 14.60
C LEU A 205 -15.30 -25.85 14.39
N GLU A 206 -14.31 -24.96 14.48
CA GLU A 206 -12.89 -25.33 14.38
C GLU A 206 -12.48 -26.30 15.51
N GLN A 207 -12.93 -26.05 16.74
CA GLN A 207 -12.67 -26.92 17.89
C GLN A 207 -13.33 -28.30 17.71
N GLU A 208 -14.57 -28.34 17.22
CA GLU A 208 -15.27 -29.59 16.93
C GLU A 208 -14.54 -30.38 15.84
N GLN A 209 -14.17 -29.75 14.72
CA GLN A 209 -13.42 -30.41 13.65
C GLN A 209 -12.04 -30.88 14.09
N GLN A 210 -11.35 -30.13 14.95
CA GLN A 210 -10.07 -30.56 15.54
C GLN A 210 -10.22 -31.80 16.41
N SER A 211 -11.28 -31.86 17.23
CA SER A 211 -11.56 -33.03 18.06
C SER A 211 -11.85 -34.28 17.20
N GLN A 212 -12.62 -34.13 16.12
CA GLN A 212 -12.91 -35.21 15.18
C GLN A 212 -11.64 -35.68 14.44
N LEU A 213 -10.80 -34.75 13.99
CA LEU A 213 -9.50 -35.05 13.38
C LEU A 213 -8.59 -35.84 14.34
N GLN A 214 -8.59 -35.49 15.62
CA GLN A 214 -7.80 -36.18 16.62
C GLN A 214 -8.28 -37.61 16.84
N ILE A 215 -9.59 -37.83 16.96
CA ILE A 215 -10.20 -39.17 17.04
C ILE A 215 -9.85 -40.00 15.79
N CYS A 216 -9.92 -39.41 14.60
CA CYS A 216 -9.57 -40.09 13.35
C CYS A 216 -8.08 -40.47 13.30
N ARG A 217 -7.16 -39.61 13.80
CA ARG A 217 -5.73 -39.93 13.88
C ARG A 217 -5.44 -41.06 14.84
N GLU A 218 -6.10 -41.08 15.99
CA GLU A 218 -5.96 -42.16 16.97
C GLU A 218 -6.43 -43.50 16.38
N LYS A 219 -7.58 -43.52 15.70
CA LYS A 219 -8.07 -44.71 14.98
C LYS A 219 -7.10 -45.16 13.89
N GLN A 220 -6.54 -44.23 13.12
CA GLN A 220 -5.55 -44.55 12.10
C GLN A 220 -4.29 -45.15 12.71
N ALA A 221 -3.78 -44.59 13.81
CA ALA A 221 -2.58 -45.11 14.49
C ALA A 221 -2.77 -46.54 15.00
N VAL A 222 -3.92 -46.83 15.61
CA VAL A 222 -4.26 -48.19 16.07
C VAL A 222 -4.36 -49.16 14.88
N SER A 223 -4.99 -48.73 13.78
CA SER A 223 -5.11 -49.56 12.57
C SER A 223 -3.76 -49.84 11.92
N SER A 224 -2.89 -48.84 11.77
CA SER A 224 -1.54 -49.00 11.23
C SER A 224 -0.67 -49.91 12.11
N GLN A 225 -0.74 -49.77 13.44
CA GLN A 225 -0.03 -50.66 14.36
C GLN A 225 -0.52 -52.11 14.24
N GLY A 226 -1.83 -52.32 14.08
CA GLY A 226 -2.41 -53.64 13.84
C GLY A 226 -1.97 -54.25 12.50
N PHE A 227 -1.88 -53.44 11.45
CA PHE A 227 -1.37 -53.87 10.14
C PHE A 227 0.11 -54.28 10.22
N GLU A 228 0.96 -53.46 10.86
CA GLU A 228 2.38 -53.79 11.03
C GLU A 228 2.60 -55.09 11.81
N GLN A 229 1.82 -55.35 12.86
CA GLN A 229 1.89 -56.60 13.62
C GLN A 229 1.54 -57.82 12.76
N LYS A 230 0.45 -57.73 11.97
CA LYS A 230 0.05 -58.81 11.06
C LYS A 230 1.08 -59.04 9.96
N ASN A 231 1.67 -57.97 9.43
CA ASN A 231 2.69 -58.06 8.39
C ASN A 231 3.97 -58.75 8.91
N ARG A 232 4.39 -58.46 10.15
CA ARG A 232 5.51 -59.17 10.80
C ARG A 232 5.20 -60.66 10.99
N ALA A 233 3.98 -61.00 11.40
CA ALA A 233 3.58 -62.40 11.56
C ALA A 233 3.58 -63.15 10.21
N LEU A 234 3.11 -62.52 9.14
CA LEU A 234 3.15 -63.09 7.79
C LEU A 234 4.59 -63.35 7.33
N GLN A 235 5.50 -62.39 7.55
CA GLN A 235 6.92 -62.55 7.21
C GLN A 235 7.57 -63.72 7.97
N GLN A 236 7.22 -63.93 9.24
CA GLN A 236 7.70 -65.06 10.04
C GLN A 236 7.21 -66.40 9.47
N GLU A 237 5.94 -66.50 9.10
CA GLU A 237 5.40 -67.73 8.49
C GLU A 237 5.98 -68.00 7.10
N GLN A 238 6.26 -66.96 6.31
CA GLN A 238 6.96 -67.12 5.02
C GLN A 238 8.38 -67.65 5.18
N GLN A 239 9.15 -67.15 6.14
CA GLN A 239 10.49 -67.68 6.45
C GLN A 239 10.43 -69.13 6.92
N ARG A 240 9.41 -69.49 7.70
CA ARG A 240 9.19 -70.87 8.15
C ARG A 240 8.87 -71.80 6.99
N LEU A 241 8.04 -71.37 6.03
CA LEU A 241 7.73 -72.15 4.83
C LEU A 241 8.98 -72.42 4.00
N GLN A 242 9.81 -71.39 3.76
CA GLN A 242 11.08 -71.53 3.04
C GLN A 242 12.01 -72.55 3.71
N TRP A 243 12.12 -72.51 5.04
CA TRP A 243 12.93 -73.48 5.78
C TRP A 243 12.41 -74.92 5.63
N VAL A 244 11.09 -75.13 5.66
CA VAL A 244 10.48 -76.46 5.47
C VAL A 244 10.70 -76.98 4.05
N GLU A 245 10.63 -76.11 3.04
CA GLU A 245 10.90 -76.49 1.64
C GLU A 245 12.36 -76.91 1.44
N GLU A 246 13.30 -76.20 2.06
CA GLU A 246 14.73 -76.54 2.04
C GLU A 246 15.03 -77.88 2.74
N GLU A 247 14.43 -78.12 3.91
CA GLU A 247 14.55 -79.40 4.63
C GLU A 247 13.98 -80.56 3.82
N TYR A 248 12.81 -80.38 3.20
CA TYR A 248 12.20 -81.39 2.35
C TYR A 248 13.05 -81.71 1.12
N ALA A 249 13.64 -80.69 0.49
CA ALA A 249 14.56 -80.89 -0.63
C ALA A 249 15.82 -81.66 -0.21
N ARG A 250 16.39 -81.36 0.96
CA ARG A 250 17.55 -82.06 1.52
C ARG A 250 17.24 -83.54 1.80
N GLY A 251 16.13 -83.82 2.47
CA GLY A 251 15.71 -85.20 2.76
C GLY A 251 15.47 -86.03 1.49
N ARG A 252 14.95 -85.42 0.42
CA ARG A 252 14.82 -86.08 -0.88
C ARG A 252 16.17 -86.43 -1.49
N GLN A 253 17.17 -85.55 -1.36
CA GLN A 253 18.52 -85.79 -1.88
C GLN A 253 19.23 -86.91 -1.11
N GLU A 254 19.12 -86.92 0.22
CA GLU A 254 19.65 -88.01 1.07
C GLU A 254 19.00 -89.36 0.73
N HIS A 255 17.70 -89.39 0.47
CA HIS A 255 17.02 -90.62 0.05
C HIS A 255 17.58 -91.18 -1.27
N VAL A 256 17.86 -90.32 -2.26
CA VAL A 256 18.47 -90.74 -3.54
C VAL A 256 19.89 -91.25 -3.32
N GLN A 257 20.70 -90.56 -2.51
CA GLN A 257 22.06 -91.01 -2.18
C GLN A 257 22.07 -92.37 -1.48
N ASN A 258 21.18 -92.60 -0.52
CA ASN A 258 21.05 -93.89 0.17
C ASN A 258 20.63 -95.02 -0.78
N GLN A 259 19.79 -94.74 -1.79
CA GLN A 259 19.44 -95.71 -2.83
C GLN A 259 20.64 -96.05 -3.72
N GLU A 260 21.47 -95.06 -4.07
CA GLU A 260 22.69 -95.26 -4.84
C GLU A 260 23.74 -96.05 -4.05
N GLU A 261 23.94 -95.74 -2.77
CA GLU A 261 24.83 -96.49 -1.86
C GLU A 261 24.37 -97.95 -1.68
N LEU A 262 23.06 -98.17 -1.53
CA LEU A 262 22.47 -99.50 -1.45
C LEU A 262 22.69 -100.29 -2.76
N LEU A 263 22.49 -99.64 -3.91
CA LEU A 263 22.72 -100.25 -5.22
C LEU A 263 24.20 -100.60 -5.42
N PHE A 264 25.12 -99.75 -4.96
CA PHE A 264 26.56 -100.01 -4.97
C PHE A 264 26.95 -101.20 -4.07
N ALA A 265 26.38 -101.28 -2.86
CA ALA A 265 26.60 -102.40 -1.95
C ALA A 265 26.06 -103.73 -2.51
N LEU A 266 24.91 -103.71 -3.20
CA LEU A 266 24.31 -104.88 -3.85
C LEU A 266 25.08 -105.32 -5.10
N GLN A 267 25.67 -104.39 -5.85
CA GLN A 267 26.56 -104.70 -6.98
C GLN A 267 27.86 -105.39 -6.51
N ALA A 268 28.42 -105.00 -5.36
CA ALA A 268 29.57 -105.68 -4.76
C ALA A 268 29.26 -107.14 -4.36
N LEU A 269 27.98 -107.47 -4.15
CA LEU A 269 27.48 -108.81 -3.84
C LEU A 269 27.03 -109.60 -5.08
N GLY A 270 27.13 -109.03 -6.29
CA GLY A 270 26.82 -109.69 -7.55
C GLY A 270 25.40 -109.49 -8.09
N TYR A 271 24.62 -108.57 -7.52
CA TYR A 271 23.26 -108.25 -7.98
C TYR A 271 23.25 -106.96 -8.83
N THR A 272 22.56 -106.96 -9.97
CA THR A 272 22.56 -105.82 -10.91
C THR A 272 21.37 -104.86 -10.73
N SER A 273 20.41 -105.18 -9.85
CA SER A 273 19.40 -104.24 -9.35
C SER A 273 18.94 -104.58 -7.94
N ILE A 274 18.37 -103.61 -7.21
CA ILE A 274 17.71 -103.85 -5.91
C ILE A 274 16.62 -104.93 -6.04
N ALA A 275 15.92 -104.97 -7.17
CA ALA A 275 14.93 -105.99 -7.50
C ALA A 275 15.52 -107.39 -7.82
N GLU A 276 16.80 -107.48 -8.20
CA GLU A 276 17.47 -108.77 -8.51
C GLU A 276 18.00 -109.46 -7.23
N ALA A 277 18.37 -108.66 -6.22
CA ALA A 277 18.74 -109.14 -4.89
C ALA A 277 17.53 -109.65 -4.09
N GLU A 278 16.36 -109.06 -4.32
CA GLU A 278 15.08 -109.48 -3.72
C GLU A 278 14.54 -110.81 -4.30
N VAL A 279 14.98 -111.22 -5.50
CA VAL A 279 14.48 -112.44 -6.20
C VAL A 279 15.33 -113.68 -5.92
N ALA A 280 16.57 -113.54 -5.44
CA ALA A 280 17.51 -114.66 -5.24
C ALA A 280 17.40 -115.35 -3.87
N TYR A 281 16.55 -114.86 -2.98
CA TYR A 281 16.30 -115.45 -1.68
C TYR A 281 14.81 -115.77 -1.61
N LEU A 282 14.43 -117.02 -1.90
CA LEU A 282 13.47 -117.79 -1.10
C LEU A 282 13.03 -119.08 -1.84
N GLU A 283 13.25 -120.23 -1.20
CA GLU A 283 12.27 -121.32 -1.06
C GLU A 283 12.34 -121.67 0.43
N PRO A 284 11.34 -121.32 1.26
CA PRO A 284 9.95 -121.76 1.18
C PRO A 284 8.95 -120.58 1.33
N VAL A 285 8.70 -119.87 0.22
CA VAL A 285 8.03 -118.53 0.13
C VAL A 285 6.52 -118.60 0.11
N GLU A 286 5.93 -119.67 -0.45
CA GLU A 286 4.52 -119.64 -0.84
C GLU A 286 3.54 -119.73 0.36
N ALA A 287 4.05 -119.93 1.59
CA ALA A 287 3.23 -119.97 2.80
C ALA A 287 3.23 -118.65 3.61
N GLU A 288 4.30 -117.85 3.56
CA GLU A 288 4.40 -116.55 4.23
C GLU A 288 3.96 -115.38 3.32
N GLU A 289 4.07 -115.51 1.99
CA GLU A 289 3.63 -114.46 1.05
C GLU A 289 2.12 -114.19 1.11
N LEU A 290 1.30 -115.23 1.35
CA LEU A 290 -0.14 -115.07 1.50
C LEU A 290 -0.54 -114.44 2.85
N GLU A 291 0.25 -114.64 3.92
CA GLU A 291 0.02 -114.02 5.23
C GLU A 291 0.55 -112.57 5.27
N GLN A 292 1.66 -112.28 4.58
CA GLN A 292 2.16 -110.92 4.38
C GLN A 292 1.29 -110.10 3.44
N GLN A 293 0.69 -110.69 2.40
CA GLN A 293 -0.24 -109.98 1.52
C GLN A 293 -1.53 -109.58 2.26
N ASP A 294 -2.05 -110.41 3.16
CA ASP A 294 -3.20 -110.07 4.01
C ASP A 294 -2.83 -109.00 5.06
N GLN A 295 -1.64 -109.07 5.66
CA GLN A 295 -1.15 -108.03 6.57
C GLN A 295 -0.86 -106.70 5.86
N GLN A 296 -0.31 -106.72 4.64
CA GLN A 296 -0.08 -105.52 3.82
C GLN A 296 -1.39 -104.91 3.32
N LEU A 297 -2.39 -105.71 2.96
CA LEU A 297 -3.73 -105.22 2.62
C LEU A 297 -4.42 -104.61 3.84
N ASN A 298 -4.30 -105.22 5.03
CA ASN A 298 -4.85 -104.68 6.26
C ASN A 298 -4.11 -103.42 6.74
N GLN A 299 -2.79 -103.33 6.57
CA GLN A 299 -2.01 -102.11 6.81
C GLN A 299 -2.37 -101.01 5.82
N ARG A 300 -2.52 -101.31 4.52
CA ARG A 300 -2.98 -100.34 3.51
C ARG A 300 -4.41 -99.88 3.74
N LEU A 301 -5.30 -100.78 4.17
CA LEU A 301 -6.66 -100.43 4.56
C LEU A 301 -6.69 -99.60 5.84
N SER A 302 -5.79 -99.86 6.79
CA SER A 302 -5.65 -99.06 8.02
C SER A 302 -5.12 -97.66 7.71
N ILE A 303 -4.08 -97.54 6.86
CA ILE A 303 -3.53 -96.27 6.39
C ILE A 303 -4.58 -95.51 5.59
N SER A 304 -5.24 -96.12 4.59
CA SER A 304 -6.32 -95.46 3.85
C SER A 304 -7.53 -95.09 4.70
N ARG A 305 -7.85 -95.85 5.76
CA ARG A 305 -8.90 -95.44 6.72
C ARG A 305 -8.46 -94.29 7.62
N HIS A 306 -7.18 -94.26 7.99
CA HIS A 306 -6.61 -93.16 8.77
C HIS A 306 -6.50 -91.89 7.92
N ASP A 307 -6.06 -91.99 6.67
CA ASP A 307 -6.00 -90.89 5.71
C ASP A 307 -7.39 -90.39 5.34
N LEU A 308 -8.35 -91.28 5.10
CA LEU A 308 -9.75 -90.89 4.86
C LEU A 308 -10.35 -90.23 6.12
N GLY A 309 -10.04 -90.73 7.32
CA GLY A 309 -10.46 -90.11 8.57
C GLY A 309 -9.82 -88.75 8.81
N ASN A 310 -8.53 -88.58 8.48
CA ASN A 310 -7.81 -87.31 8.57
C ASN A 310 -8.31 -86.31 7.53
N GLU A 311 -8.56 -86.72 6.29
CA GLU A 311 -9.12 -85.85 5.26
C GLU A 311 -10.61 -85.53 5.53
N GLN A 312 -11.37 -86.44 6.15
CA GLN A 312 -12.72 -86.14 6.63
C GLN A 312 -12.71 -85.16 7.81
N MET A 313 -11.77 -85.32 8.76
CA MET A 313 -11.59 -84.34 9.86
C MET A 313 -11.07 -83.00 9.34
N ARG A 314 -10.17 -82.99 8.36
CA ARG A 314 -9.61 -81.78 7.72
C ARG A 314 -10.65 -81.07 6.88
N ARG A 315 -11.50 -81.82 6.18
CA ARG A 315 -12.63 -81.27 5.45
C ARG A 315 -13.72 -80.76 6.40
N ALA A 316 -14.02 -81.46 7.48
CA ALA A 316 -14.92 -80.97 8.52
C ALA A 316 -14.37 -79.73 9.24
N SER A 317 -13.05 -79.63 9.47
CA SER A 317 -12.42 -78.43 10.02
C SER A 317 -12.38 -77.27 9.02
N LEU A 318 -12.21 -77.54 7.73
CA LEU A 318 -12.26 -76.54 6.66
C LEU A 318 -13.68 -76.07 6.33
N GLU A 319 -14.69 -76.94 6.47
CA GLU A 319 -16.12 -76.60 6.34
C GLU A 319 -16.64 -75.85 7.59
N GLN A 320 -16.00 -76.01 8.75
CA GLN A 320 -16.24 -75.19 9.96
C GLN A 320 -15.41 -73.90 10.01
N GLU A 321 -14.30 -73.81 9.28
CA GLU A 321 -13.55 -72.57 9.10
C GLU A 321 -14.32 -71.63 8.15
N VAL A 322 -15.17 -70.79 8.74
CA VAL A 322 -15.72 -69.60 8.07
C VAL A 322 -14.55 -68.66 7.74
N ARG A 323 -13.96 -68.82 6.55
CA ARG A 323 -12.80 -68.06 6.08
C ARG A 323 -13.09 -66.56 5.91
N THR A 324 -14.35 -66.19 5.80
CA THR A 324 -14.84 -64.80 5.85
C THR A 324 -16.21 -64.75 6.51
N GLN A 325 -16.41 -63.83 7.45
CA GLN A 325 -17.72 -63.58 8.08
C GLN A 325 -18.73 -62.87 7.14
N HIS A 326 -18.30 -62.51 5.93
CA HIS A 326 -19.06 -61.71 4.99
C HIS A 326 -19.46 -62.56 3.78
N THR A 327 -20.68 -62.36 3.31
CA THR A 327 -21.25 -63.00 2.12
C THR A 327 -20.72 -62.34 0.84
N GLU A 328 -20.79 -63.04 -0.30
CA GLU A 328 -20.34 -62.53 -1.60
C GLU A 328 -21.04 -61.21 -1.99
N GLU A 329 -22.32 -61.07 -1.63
CA GLU A 329 -23.09 -59.83 -1.81
C GLU A 329 -22.56 -58.66 -0.95
N GLU A 330 -22.06 -58.92 0.27
CA GLU A 330 -21.47 -57.89 1.13
C GLU A 330 -20.11 -57.42 0.59
N LEU A 331 -19.30 -58.33 0.04
CA LEU A 331 -18.04 -58.00 -0.61
C LEU A 331 -18.26 -57.19 -1.90
N GLN A 332 -19.28 -57.52 -2.70
CA GLN A 332 -19.63 -56.74 -3.89
C GLN A 332 -20.09 -55.32 -3.53
N LYS A 333 -20.91 -55.16 -2.48
CA LYS A 333 -21.31 -53.85 -1.96
C LYS A 333 -20.12 -53.03 -1.46
N GLN A 334 -19.17 -53.65 -0.76
CA GLN A 334 -17.95 -52.98 -0.31
C GLN A 334 -17.09 -52.52 -1.50
N LEU A 335 -17.03 -53.31 -2.58
CA LEU A 335 -16.27 -52.99 -3.79
C LEU A 335 -16.92 -51.83 -4.56
N GLU A 336 -18.25 -51.79 -4.67
CA GLU A 336 -18.97 -50.65 -5.23
C GLU A 336 -18.80 -49.38 -4.39
N GLN A 337 -18.85 -49.49 -3.06
CA GLN A 337 -18.57 -48.35 -2.17
C GLN A 337 -17.16 -47.82 -2.35
N LEU A 338 -16.16 -48.70 -2.46
CA LEU A 338 -14.77 -48.30 -2.69
C LEU A 338 -14.57 -47.63 -4.06
N ARG A 339 -15.28 -48.08 -5.11
CA ARG A 339 -15.26 -47.43 -6.43
C ARG A 339 -15.87 -46.03 -6.39
N LEU A 340 -17.02 -45.87 -5.73
CA LEU A 340 -17.63 -44.55 -5.53
C LEU A 340 -16.69 -43.60 -4.78
N GLN A 341 -16.02 -44.09 -3.74
CA GLN A 341 -15.02 -43.32 -3.00
C GLN A 341 -13.81 -42.94 -3.88
N GLN A 342 -13.37 -43.84 -4.78
CA GLN A 342 -12.28 -43.56 -5.71
C GLN A 342 -12.65 -42.48 -6.72
N ASP A 343 -13.87 -42.51 -7.27
CA ASP A 343 -14.35 -41.49 -8.21
C ASP A 343 -14.49 -40.13 -7.54
N GLU A 344 -15.02 -40.10 -6.31
CA GLU A 344 -15.14 -38.88 -5.49
C GLU A 344 -13.76 -38.28 -5.19
N LEU A 345 -12.80 -39.09 -4.76
CA LEU A 345 -11.43 -38.65 -4.50
C LEU A 345 -10.75 -38.13 -5.78
N SER A 346 -11.01 -38.75 -6.93
CA SER A 346 -10.47 -38.30 -8.21
C SER A 346 -11.04 -36.93 -8.63
N GLN A 347 -12.33 -36.71 -8.41
CA GLN A 347 -12.95 -35.39 -8.61
C GLN A 347 -12.38 -34.33 -7.66
N GLN A 348 -12.20 -34.67 -6.38
CA GLN A 348 -11.60 -33.77 -5.40
C GLN A 348 -10.16 -33.40 -5.79
N LEU A 349 -9.37 -34.36 -6.25
CA LEU A 349 -8.00 -34.14 -6.71
C LEU A 349 -7.95 -33.19 -7.92
N GLY A 350 -8.85 -33.38 -8.89
CA GLY A 350 -9.01 -32.45 -10.02
C GLY A 350 -9.41 -31.05 -9.56
N GLY A 351 -10.33 -30.94 -8.60
CA GLY A 351 -10.73 -29.65 -8.02
C GLY A 351 -9.58 -28.91 -7.34
N VAL A 352 -8.77 -29.63 -6.56
CA VAL A 352 -7.58 -29.09 -5.88
C VAL A 352 -6.50 -28.68 -6.88
N GLN A 353 -6.29 -29.45 -7.95
CA GLN A 353 -5.34 -29.08 -9.02
C GLN A 353 -5.73 -27.76 -9.70
N VAL A 354 -7.01 -27.58 -10.05
CA VAL A 354 -7.51 -26.33 -10.65
C VAL A 354 -7.37 -25.15 -9.68
N GLN A 355 -7.60 -25.36 -8.38
CA GLN A 355 -7.38 -24.32 -7.38
C GLN A 355 -5.91 -23.92 -7.27
N LEU A 356 -4.98 -24.89 -7.31
CA LEU A 356 -3.55 -24.65 -7.32
C LEU A 356 -3.11 -23.86 -8.55
N GLU A 357 -3.60 -24.21 -9.74
CA GLU A 357 -3.31 -23.46 -10.96
C GLU A 357 -3.81 -22.01 -10.84
N LYS A 358 -5.04 -21.79 -10.38
CA LYS A 358 -5.58 -20.44 -10.14
C LYS A 358 -4.76 -19.65 -9.13
N ASP A 359 -4.35 -20.27 -8.03
CA ASP A 359 -3.52 -19.63 -7.01
C ASP A 359 -2.15 -19.23 -7.59
N THR A 360 -1.52 -20.08 -8.39
CA THR A 360 -0.25 -19.73 -9.06
C THR A 360 -0.41 -18.55 -10.02
N GLU A 361 -1.51 -18.50 -10.79
CA GLU A 361 -1.83 -17.38 -11.67
C GLU A 361 -2.05 -16.09 -10.87
N GLN A 362 -2.81 -16.15 -9.77
CA GLN A 362 -3.05 -15.00 -8.89
C GLN A 362 -1.75 -14.47 -8.26
N ARG A 363 -0.85 -15.34 -7.81
CA ARG A 363 0.47 -14.93 -7.29
C ARG A 363 1.32 -14.23 -8.35
N GLN A 364 1.30 -14.71 -9.59
CA GLN A 364 2.01 -14.07 -10.69
C GLN A 364 1.42 -12.68 -11.00
N ASN A 365 0.11 -12.57 -11.06
CA ASN A 365 -0.59 -11.30 -11.27
C ASN A 365 -0.32 -10.30 -10.14
N GLN A 366 -0.34 -10.76 -8.88
CA GLN A 366 -0.02 -9.93 -7.72
C GLN A 366 1.42 -9.41 -7.79
N ARG A 367 2.39 -10.26 -8.14
CA ARG A 367 3.78 -9.84 -8.31
C ARG A 367 3.91 -8.77 -9.41
N ALA A 368 3.27 -8.97 -10.55
CA ALA A 368 3.27 -7.99 -11.63
C ALA A 368 2.62 -6.65 -11.24
N LEU A 369 1.60 -6.66 -10.39
CA LEU A 369 0.98 -5.46 -9.84
C LEU A 369 1.92 -4.72 -8.88
N VAL A 370 2.60 -5.44 -7.99
CA VAL A 370 3.60 -4.85 -7.09
C VAL A 370 4.71 -4.16 -7.88
N ASP A 371 5.26 -4.82 -8.90
CA ASP A 371 6.29 -4.23 -9.77
C ASP A 371 5.80 -2.95 -10.49
N ARG A 372 4.52 -2.91 -10.88
CA ARG A 372 3.91 -1.70 -11.48
C ARG A 372 3.73 -0.58 -10.47
N ILE A 373 3.32 -0.90 -9.25
CA ILE A 373 3.15 0.08 -8.16
C ILE A 373 4.51 0.71 -7.82
N GLU A 374 5.56 -0.08 -7.69
CA GLU A 374 6.91 0.44 -7.41
C GLU A 374 7.39 1.40 -8.50
N LYS A 375 7.18 1.05 -9.78
CA LYS A 375 7.51 1.95 -10.91
C LYS A 375 6.72 3.25 -10.86
N GLN A 376 5.42 3.18 -10.60
CA GLN A 376 4.58 4.37 -10.48
C GLN A 376 4.96 5.23 -9.26
N GLN A 377 5.35 4.62 -8.15
CA GLN A 377 5.83 5.36 -6.97
C GLN A 377 7.13 6.11 -7.28
N GLN A 378 8.05 5.53 -8.02
CA GLN A 378 9.28 6.20 -8.44
C GLN A 378 8.99 7.39 -9.37
N GLU A 379 8.07 7.24 -10.33
CA GLU A 379 7.64 8.34 -11.19
C GLU A 379 6.94 9.44 -10.39
N HIS A 380 6.04 9.07 -9.50
CA HIS A 380 5.35 10.00 -8.61
C HIS A 380 6.36 10.77 -7.75
N GLN A 381 7.35 10.12 -7.14
CA GLN A 381 8.38 10.79 -6.35
C GLN A 381 9.17 11.82 -7.18
N ARG A 382 9.49 11.52 -8.44
CA ARG A 382 10.13 12.49 -9.34
C ARG A 382 9.24 13.71 -9.59
N TRP A 383 7.98 13.48 -9.93
CA TRP A 383 7.03 14.57 -10.19
C TRP A 383 6.69 15.38 -8.94
N ALA A 384 6.54 14.73 -7.79
CA ALA A 384 6.34 15.38 -6.51
C ALA A 384 7.54 16.28 -6.16
N SER A 385 8.76 15.77 -6.30
CA SER A 385 9.99 16.56 -6.09
C SER A 385 10.04 17.79 -7.01
N LEU A 386 9.66 17.64 -8.28
CA LEU A 386 9.60 18.77 -9.21
C LEU A 386 8.50 19.78 -8.82
N SER A 387 7.35 19.28 -8.37
CA SER A 387 6.24 20.10 -7.90
C SER A 387 6.62 20.91 -6.66
N ASP A 388 7.32 20.28 -5.72
CA ASP A 388 7.83 20.91 -4.51
C ASP A 388 8.88 21.99 -4.80
N LEU A 389 9.66 21.85 -5.87
CA LEU A 389 10.63 22.85 -6.29
C LEU A 389 9.97 24.03 -7.02
N ILE A 390 9.17 23.75 -8.06
CA ILE A 390 8.70 24.78 -9.01
C ILE A 390 7.24 24.64 -9.41
N GLY A 391 6.54 23.59 -8.98
CA GLY A 391 5.16 23.32 -9.36
C GLY A 391 4.16 24.25 -8.68
N SER A 392 3.30 24.83 -9.49
CA SER A 392 2.02 25.40 -9.08
C SER A 392 1.07 25.34 -10.28
N ALA A 393 -0.22 25.12 -10.04
CA ALA A 393 -1.21 24.95 -11.10
C ALA A 393 -1.34 26.19 -12.02
N ASP A 394 -1.03 27.36 -11.46
CA ASP A 394 -1.07 28.67 -12.09
C ASP A 394 0.31 29.13 -12.64
N GLY A 395 1.36 28.32 -12.47
CA GLY A 395 2.75 28.66 -12.84
C GLY A 395 3.41 29.76 -12.02
N THR A 396 2.73 30.29 -10.98
CA THR A 396 3.23 31.41 -10.17
C THR A 396 4.53 31.10 -9.44
N LYS A 397 4.73 29.86 -8.95
CA LYS A 397 5.92 29.49 -8.18
C LYS A 397 7.19 29.56 -9.02
N PHE A 398 7.17 28.95 -10.21
CA PHE A 398 8.27 29.03 -11.17
C PHE A 398 8.49 30.48 -11.65
N SER A 399 7.41 31.20 -11.97
CA SER A 399 7.48 32.60 -12.42
C SER A 399 8.14 33.49 -11.36
N ARG A 400 7.73 33.40 -10.09
CA ARG A 400 8.35 34.13 -8.99
C ARG A 400 9.82 33.78 -8.81
N PHE A 401 10.18 32.49 -8.89
CA PHE A 401 11.58 32.07 -8.82
C PHE A 401 12.43 32.71 -9.94
N ALA A 402 11.95 32.65 -11.18
CA ALA A 402 12.61 33.25 -12.33
C ALA A 402 12.71 34.78 -12.21
N GLN A 403 11.63 35.46 -11.78
CA GLN A 403 11.64 36.89 -11.49
C GLN A 403 12.68 37.24 -10.42
N SER A 404 12.83 36.38 -9.41
CA SER A 404 13.79 36.57 -8.33
C SER A 404 15.25 36.51 -8.79
N LEU A 405 15.55 35.70 -9.81
CA LEU A 405 16.85 35.62 -10.47
C LEU A 405 17.08 36.83 -11.37
N THR A 406 16.06 37.22 -12.15
CA THR A 406 16.09 38.40 -13.01
C THR A 406 16.30 39.67 -12.19
N LEU A 407 15.62 39.81 -11.04
CA LEU A 407 15.82 40.90 -10.10
C LEU A 407 17.27 40.89 -9.57
N ALA A 408 17.80 39.74 -9.14
CA ALA A 408 19.18 39.67 -8.67
C ALA A 408 20.19 40.14 -9.74
N HIS A 409 19.95 39.80 -11.01
CA HIS A 409 20.75 40.28 -12.12
C HIS A 409 20.58 41.78 -12.37
N LEU A 410 19.34 42.28 -12.37
CA LEU A 410 19.01 43.70 -12.48
C LEU A 410 19.71 44.52 -11.41
N LEU A 411 19.65 44.08 -10.14
CA LEU A 411 20.28 44.77 -9.03
C LEU A 411 21.81 44.82 -9.18
N ASN A 412 22.43 43.80 -9.78
CA ASN A 412 23.86 43.82 -10.06
C ASN A 412 24.21 44.91 -11.10
N LEU A 413 23.47 44.96 -12.21
CA LEU A 413 23.62 45.99 -13.24
C LEU A 413 23.34 47.40 -12.70
N ALA A 414 22.25 47.54 -11.95
CA ALA A 414 21.87 48.79 -11.32
C ALA A 414 22.94 49.26 -10.34
N ASN A 415 23.53 48.37 -9.53
CA ASN A 415 24.63 48.71 -8.63
C ASN A 415 25.91 49.15 -9.36
N HIS A 416 26.18 48.63 -10.57
CA HIS A 416 27.30 49.10 -11.38
C HIS A 416 27.13 50.58 -11.76
N HIS A 417 25.91 50.99 -12.11
CA HIS A 417 25.58 52.39 -12.39
C HIS A 417 25.48 53.23 -11.12
N LEU A 418 24.87 52.69 -10.06
CA LEU A 418 24.69 53.39 -8.80
C LEU A 418 26.03 53.79 -8.20
N ARG A 419 27.07 52.96 -8.26
CA ARG A 419 28.43 53.31 -7.82
C ARG A 419 29.02 54.53 -8.53
N LYS A 420 28.64 54.76 -9.79
CA LYS A 420 29.09 55.95 -10.55
C LYS A 420 28.31 57.20 -10.15
N LEU A 421 27.09 57.03 -9.66
CA LEU A 421 26.19 58.11 -9.22
C LEU A 421 26.39 58.48 -7.75
N SER A 422 26.60 57.48 -6.89
CA SER A 422 26.79 57.61 -5.45
C SER A 422 27.50 56.38 -4.88
N ASP A 423 28.64 56.58 -4.21
CA ASP A 423 29.37 55.51 -3.54
C ASP A 423 28.76 55.07 -2.20
N ARG A 424 27.79 55.84 -1.68
CA ARG A 424 27.16 55.61 -0.37
C ARG A 424 26.20 54.43 -0.36
N TYR A 425 25.49 54.21 -1.45
CA TYR A 425 24.36 53.27 -1.48
C TYR A 425 24.62 52.04 -2.34
N GLN A 426 24.10 50.89 -1.88
CA GLN A 426 24.07 49.66 -2.66
C GLN A 426 22.71 49.00 -2.54
N LEU A 427 22.12 48.63 -3.67
CA LEU A 427 20.87 47.87 -3.71
C LEU A 427 21.13 46.39 -3.44
N GLN A 428 20.27 45.76 -2.65
CA GLN A 428 20.31 44.32 -2.44
C GLN A 428 18.91 43.73 -2.47
N LYS A 429 18.80 42.45 -2.83
CA LYS A 429 17.54 41.72 -2.73
C LYS A 429 17.23 41.46 -1.26
N ARG A 430 15.98 41.70 -0.84
CA ARG A 430 15.53 41.41 0.51
C ARG A 430 15.59 39.90 0.77
N LYS A 431 16.15 39.51 1.92
CA LYS A 431 16.24 38.09 2.31
C LYS A 431 14.83 37.51 2.51
N GLY A 432 14.56 36.35 1.92
CA GLY A 432 13.26 35.67 2.03
C GLY A 432 12.16 36.20 1.10
N ALA A 433 12.36 37.34 0.43
CA ALA A 433 11.41 37.86 -0.54
C ALA A 433 11.77 37.46 -1.98
N CYS A 434 10.76 37.28 -2.84
CA CYS A 434 10.99 36.95 -4.25
C CYS A 434 11.36 38.19 -5.07
N VAL A 435 10.60 39.29 -4.94
CA VAL A 435 10.73 40.49 -5.80
C VAL A 435 10.73 41.77 -4.95
N GLU A 436 11.46 41.77 -3.84
CA GLU A 436 11.64 42.95 -3.00
C GLU A 436 13.13 43.25 -2.85
N MET A 437 13.44 44.53 -2.66
CA MET A 437 14.81 45.01 -2.54
C MET A 437 14.90 46.01 -1.39
N ASP A 438 16.08 46.03 -0.77
CA ASP A 438 16.46 46.94 0.30
C ASP A 438 17.69 47.74 -0.16
N ILE A 439 17.99 48.80 0.57
CA ILE A 439 19.20 49.59 0.36
C ILE A 439 20.18 49.39 1.51
N VAL A 440 21.45 49.29 1.17
CA VAL A 440 22.58 49.20 2.10
C VAL A 440 23.25 50.56 2.11
N ASP A 441 23.29 51.20 3.28
CA ASP A 441 24.01 52.46 3.50
C ASP A 441 25.43 52.17 4.00
N ARG A 442 26.40 52.32 3.09
CA ARG A 442 27.81 52.01 3.33
C ARG A 442 28.46 53.01 4.27
N TYR A 443 27.90 54.22 4.41
CA TYR A 443 28.39 55.23 5.34
C TYR A 443 27.89 54.98 6.77
N GLN A 444 26.95 54.06 6.94
CA GLN A 444 26.43 53.63 8.23
C GLN A 444 26.74 52.17 8.51
N ALA A 445 28.00 51.77 8.29
CA ALA A 445 28.49 50.42 8.54
C ALA A 445 27.62 49.32 7.88
N ASP A 446 27.26 49.54 6.62
CA ASP A 446 26.43 48.64 5.80
C ASP A 446 25.04 48.36 6.40
N ALA A 447 24.43 49.36 7.05
CA ALA A 447 23.08 49.25 7.58
C ALA A 447 22.05 49.02 6.45
N VAL A 448 21.17 48.03 6.63
CA VAL A 448 20.10 47.68 5.69
C VAL A 448 18.83 48.44 6.04
N ARG A 449 18.25 49.14 5.06
CA ARG A 449 17.06 49.98 5.21
C ARG A 449 16.04 49.76 4.10
N SER A 450 14.77 50.05 4.38
CA SER A 450 13.72 50.12 3.36
C SER A 450 14.00 51.27 2.38
N LEU A 451 13.65 51.09 1.11
CA LEU A 451 13.71 52.13 0.09
C LEU A 451 12.86 53.37 0.46
N GLU A 452 11.82 53.19 1.26
CA GLU A 452 10.92 54.25 1.72
C GLU A 452 11.61 55.28 2.63
N SER A 453 12.79 54.94 3.18
CA SER A 453 13.55 55.83 4.08
C SER A 453 14.47 56.82 3.36
N LEU A 454 14.52 56.77 2.03
CA LEU A 454 15.39 57.63 1.22
C LEU A 454 14.78 59.03 1.03
N SER A 455 15.64 60.04 0.98
CA SER A 455 15.23 61.40 0.60
C SER A 455 14.86 61.48 -0.89
N GLY A 456 14.23 62.59 -1.30
CA GLY A 456 13.78 62.76 -2.69
C GLY A 456 14.91 62.69 -3.73
N GLY A 457 16.09 63.25 -3.43
CA GLY A 457 17.26 63.17 -4.32
C GLY A 457 17.88 61.77 -4.37
N GLU A 458 17.93 61.08 -3.23
CA GLU A 458 18.47 59.71 -3.15
C GLU A 458 17.56 58.70 -3.85
N THR A 459 16.25 58.87 -3.71
CA THR A 459 15.25 58.07 -4.43
C THR A 459 15.39 58.24 -5.94
N PHE A 460 15.66 59.47 -6.40
CA PHE A 460 15.90 59.75 -7.81
C PHE A 460 17.15 59.03 -8.32
N LEU A 461 18.28 59.10 -7.62
CA LEU A 461 19.52 58.39 -8.02
C LEU A 461 19.35 56.87 -8.09
N VAL A 462 18.66 56.29 -7.11
CA VAL A 462 18.36 54.85 -7.07
C VAL A 462 17.45 54.46 -8.24
N SER A 463 16.41 55.26 -8.50
CA SER A 463 15.48 55.02 -9.62
C SER A 463 16.18 55.15 -10.97
N LEU A 464 17.06 56.15 -11.10
CA LEU A 464 17.90 56.33 -12.28
C LEU A 464 18.80 55.10 -12.49
N ALA A 465 19.56 54.69 -11.48
CA ALA A 465 20.43 53.52 -11.56
C ALA A 465 19.68 52.24 -11.96
N LEU A 466 18.46 52.04 -11.43
CA LEU A 466 17.58 50.94 -11.81
C LEU A 466 17.12 51.04 -13.26
N ALA A 467 16.71 52.22 -13.73
CA ALA A 467 16.32 52.44 -15.12
C ALA A 467 17.48 52.15 -16.09
N LEU A 468 18.69 52.55 -15.73
CA LEU A 468 19.90 52.24 -16.49
C LEU A 468 20.21 50.74 -16.48
N GLY A 469 20.15 50.11 -15.30
CA GLY A 469 20.31 48.66 -15.17
C GLY A 469 19.28 47.86 -15.96
N LEU A 470 18.03 48.34 -16.02
CA LEU A 470 16.95 47.72 -16.80
C LEU A 470 17.21 47.85 -18.30
N SER A 471 17.71 49.00 -18.73
CA SER A 471 18.11 49.21 -20.12
C SER A 471 19.25 48.30 -20.54
N ASP A 472 20.15 47.92 -19.62
CA ASP A 472 21.24 46.97 -19.89
C ASP A 472 20.79 45.50 -19.81
N LEU A 473 19.75 45.22 -19.03
CA LEU A 473 19.15 43.89 -18.93
C LEU A 473 18.36 43.48 -20.20
N ALA A 474 17.94 44.46 -21.00
CA ALA A 474 17.18 44.25 -22.22
C ALA A 474 17.92 43.31 -23.19
N ARG A 475 17.27 42.20 -23.57
CA ARG A 475 17.86 41.20 -24.47
C ARG A 475 17.99 41.74 -25.89
N ARG A 476 18.88 41.14 -26.69
CA ARG A 476 19.06 41.45 -28.12
C ARG A 476 17.77 41.44 -28.93
N ASP A 477 16.81 40.57 -28.59
CA ASP A 477 15.53 40.45 -29.31
C ASP A 477 14.49 41.50 -28.89
N TYR A 478 14.66 42.14 -27.73
CA TYR A 478 13.79 43.19 -27.20
C TYR A 478 14.60 44.32 -26.56
N PRO A 479 15.40 45.08 -27.33
CA PRO A 479 16.26 46.11 -26.79
C PRO A 479 15.44 47.34 -26.36
N ILE A 480 15.71 47.85 -25.15
CA ILE A 480 15.18 49.14 -24.69
C ILE A 480 16.11 50.24 -25.22
N ASN A 481 15.78 50.76 -26.40
CA ASN A 481 16.59 51.76 -27.10
C ASN A 481 16.31 53.20 -26.69
N SER A 482 15.21 53.45 -25.97
CA SER A 482 14.78 54.78 -25.58
C SER A 482 14.39 54.83 -24.11
N LEU A 483 14.86 55.86 -23.39
CA LEU A 483 14.53 56.13 -21.99
C LEU A 483 14.05 57.58 -21.86
N PHE A 484 12.89 57.80 -21.23
CA PHE A 484 12.41 59.14 -20.89
C PHE A 484 12.44 59.33 -19.37
N ILE A 485 13.04 60.41 -18.92
CA ILE A 485 13.14 60.80 -17.52
C ILE A 485 12.34 62.09 -17.35
N ASP A 486 11.31 62.05 -16.53
CA ASP A 486 10.41 63.18 -16.30
C ASP A 486 10.54 63.70 -14.86
N GLU A 487 11.13 64.89 -14.74
CA GLU A 487 11.38 65.60 -13.48
C GLU A 487 12.18 64.78 -12.43
N GLY A 488 12.68 65.46 -11.38
CA GLY A 488 13.49 64.83 -10.33
C GLY A 488 14.98 65.22 -10.32
N PHE A 489 15.45 65.94 -11.33
CA PHE A 489 16.76 66.60 -11.27
C PHE A 489 16.78 67.83 -10.34
N GLY A 490 15.61 68.42 -10.05
CA GLY A 490 15.50 69.60 -9.17
C GLY A 490 15.65 69.31 -7.68
N THR A 491 15.64 68.03 -7.28
CA THR A 491 15.88 67.59 -5.89
C THR A 491 17.34 67.23 -5.63
N LEU A 492 18.19 67.29 -6.66
CA LEU A 492 19.62 67.04 -6.57
C LEU A 492 20.39 68.35 -6.30
N ASP A 493 21.44 68.25 -5.50
CA ASP A 493 22.46 69.30 -5.43
C ASP A 493 23.29 69.36 -6.72
N ALA A 494 24.01 70.48 -6.92
CA ALA A 494 24.73 70.75 -8.17
C ALA A 494 25.80 69.69 -8.51
N ASP A 495 26.53 69.17 -7.51
CA ASP A 495 27.59 68.19 -7.71
C ASP A 495 27.01 66.82 -8.12
N THR A 496 25.90 66.43 -7.47
CA THR A 496 25.18 65.20 -7.80
C THR A 496 24.51 65.27 -9.18
N LEU A 497 23.96 66.43 -9.55
CA LEU A 497 23.36 66.67 -10.87
C LEU A 497 24.40 66.51 -11.99
N ASP A 498 25.60 67.03 -11.80
CA ASP A 498 26.71 66.92 -12.75
C ASP A 498 27.13 65.47 -12.97
N THR A 499 27.22 64.71 -11.87
CA THR A 499 27.58 63.30 -11.91
C THR A 499 26.50 62.48 -12.62
N ALA A 500 25.22 62.78 -12.37
CA ALA A 500 24.11 62.14 -13.06
C ALA A 500 24.11 62.43 -14.57
N LEU A 501 24.42 63.66 -14.97
CA LEU A 501 24.51 64.03 -16.39
C LEU A 501 25.66 63.30 -17.11
N ALA A 502 26.84 63.22 -16.50
CA ALA A 502 27.97 62.49 -17.07
C ALA A 502 27.66 60.98 -17.28
N ALA A 503 26.89 60.39 -16.35
CA ALA A 503 26.44 59.00 -16.49
C ALA A 503 25.45 58.82 -17.66
N LEU A 504 24.55 59.78 -17.89
CA LEU A 504 23.60 59.77 -19.00
C LEU A 504 24.30 59.94 -20.37
N GLU A 505 25.29 60.82 -20.47
CA GLU A 505 26.10 61.01 -21.68
C GLU A 505 26.85 59.73 -22.07
N THR A 506 27.37 59.00 -21.07
CA THR A 506 28.06 57.71 -21.30
C THR A 506 27.14 56.68 -21.94
N LEU A 507 25.86 56.69 -21.60
CA LEU A 507 24.86 55.79 -22.18
C LEU A 507 24.37 56.24 -23.56
N GLN A 508 24.28 57.55 -23.79
CA GLN A 508 24.03 58.09 -25.13
C GLN A 508 25.12 57.64 -26.11
N ALA A 509 26.39 57.62 -25.68
CA ALA A 509 27.51 57.10 -26.48
C ALA A 509 27.35 55.60 -26.84
N GLY A 510 26.58 54.84 -26.06
CA GLY A 510 26.21 53.46 -26.34
C GLY A 510 25.10 53.29 -27.39
N GLY A 511 24.65 54.37 -28.03
CA GLY A 511 23.62 54.34 -29.07
C GLY A 511 22.17 54.35 -28.56
N LYS A 512 21.97 54.60 -27.26
CA LYS A 512 20.64 54.69 -26.64
C LYS A 512 20.12 56.13 -26.69
N THR A 513 18.83 56.31 -26.94
CA THR A 513 18.17 57.62 -26.97
C THR A 513 17.64 57.96 -25.58
N ILE A 514 18.10 59.05 -24.99
CA ILE A 514 17.65 59.50 -23.67
C ILE A 514 16.91 60.83 -23.84
N GLY A 515 15.65 60.88 -23.41
CA GLY A 515 14.84 62.09 -23.33
C GLY A 515 14.74 62.56 -21.88
N ILE A 516 14.98 63.85 -21.64
CA ILE A 516 14.91 64.45 -20.30
C ILE A 516 13.88 65.58 -20.33
N ILE A 517 12.95 65.56 -19.39
CA ILE A 517 12.00 66.65 -19.13
C ILE A 517 12.38 67.26 -17.79
N SER A 518 12.74 68.54 -17.79
CA SER A 518 13.10 69.24 -16.56
C SER A 518 12.94 70.75 -16.69
N HIS A 519 12.59 71.37 -15.57
CA HIS A 519 12.60 72.82 -15.39
C HIS A 519 13.94 73.39 -14.89
N VAL A 520 14.92 72.55 -14.53
CA VAL A 520 16.20 72.97 -13.94
C VAL A 520 17.07 73.69 -14.98
N GLU A 521 17.49 74.92 -14.68
CA GLU A 521 18.25 75.75 -15.62
C GLU A 521 19.64 75.18 -15.94
N ALA A 522 20.31 74.53 -14.98
CA ALA A 522 21.61 73.91 -15.18
C ALA A 522 21.62 72.83 -16.29
N LEU A 523 20.47 72.17 -16.55
CA LEU A 523 20.33 71.21 -17.65
C LEU A 523 20.29 71.89 -19.03
N LYS A 524 19.76 73.11 -19.11
CA LYS A 524 19.63 73.87 -20.37
C LYS A 524 20.99 74.22 -20.96
N GLU A 525 22.01 74.40 -20.12
CA GLU A 525 23.35 74.78 -20.58
C GLU A 525 24.17 73.57 -21.07
N ARG A 526 23.90 72.37 -20.54
CA ARG A 526 24.66 71.15 -20.87
C ARG A 526 24.10 70.38 -22.06
N LEU A 527 22.77 70.38 -22.25
CA LEU A 527 22.12 69.64 -23.33
C LEU A 527 21.95 70.52 -24.58
N THR A 528 22.66 70.17 -25.65
CA THR A 528 22.73 70.98 -26.89
C THR A 528 21.48 70.91 -27.76
N THR A 529 20.70 69.83 -27.68
CA THR A 529 19.45 69.66 -28.46
C THR A 529 18.28 69.78 -27.51
N GLN A 530 17.34 70.69 -27.77
CA GLN A 530 16.27 71.01 -26.84
C GLN A 530 14.92 71.08 -27.55
N ILE A 531 13.86 70.73 -26.82
CA ILE A 531 12.48 71.01 -27.20
C ILE A 531 11.94 71.97 -26.14
N GLN A 532 11.86 73.26 -26.48
CA GLN A 532 11.37 74.28 -25.56
C GLN A 532 9.84 74.36 -25.64
N VAL A 533 9.18 74.22 -24.50
CA VAL A 533 7.75 74.44 -24.34
C VAL A 533 7.54 75.84 -23.76
N ARG A 534 6.79 76.71 -24.44
CA ARG A 534 6.42 78.04 -23.95
C ARG A 534 4.92 78.12 -23.72
N LYS A 535 4.52 78.56 -22.53
CA LYS A 535 3.12 78.79 -22.18
C LYS A 535 2.72 80.17 -22.72
N ASN A 536 1.64 80.24 -23.48
CA ASN A 536 1.10 81.49 -23.99
C ASN A 536 0.02 82.02 -23.03
N ASP A 537 -0.17 83.34 -23.01
CA ASP A 537 -1.14 84.03 -22.13
C ASP A 537 -2.60 83.60 -22.36
N SER A 538 -2.89 82.95 -23.48
CA SER A 538 -4.21 82.42 -23.85
C SER A 538 -4.52 81.04 -23.26
N GLY A 539 -3.64 80.47 -22.43
CA GLY A 539 -3.79 79.13 -21.86
C GLY A 539 -3.29 77.99 -22.75
N ASN A 540 -2.88 78.28 -23.99
CA ASN A 540 -2.28 77.31 -24.92
C ASN A 540 -0.75 77.27 -24.78
N SER A 541 -0.10 76.20 -25.24
CA SER A 541 1.37 76.10 -25.26
C SER A 541 1.91 75.99 -26.69
N THR A 542 3.09 76.56 -26.94
CA THR A 542 3.83 76.45 -28.20
C THR A 542 5.14 75.69 -27.99
N LEU A 543 5.55 74.94 -29.02
CA LEU A 543 6.75 74.10 -29.00
C LEU A 543 7.76 74.65 -30.01
N ALA A 544 9.03 74.77 -29.60
CA ALA A 544 10.14 75.15 -30.47
C ALA A 544 11.29 74.15 -30.31
N VAL A 545 11.75 73.56 -31.41
CA VAL A 545 12.92 72.67 -31.42
C VAL A 545 14.17 73.52 -31.63
N ILE A 546 15.11 73.44 -30.69
CA ILE A 546 16.44 74.05 -30.81
C ILE A 546 17.42 72.91 -31.15
N PRO A 547 17.82 72.77 -32.41
CA PRO A 547 18.78 71.76 -32.81
C PRO A 547 20.19 72.13 -32.30
N ASN A 548 21.00 71.10 -32.02
CA ASN A 548 22.41 71.28 -31.68
C ASN A 548 23.12 72.13 -32.76
N PRO A 549 23.78 73.25 -32.40
CA PRO A 549 24.46 74.12 -33.36
C PRO A 549 25.57 73.42 -34.17
N LEU A 550 26.04 72.25 -33.72
CA LEU A 550 27.03 71.41 -34.42
C LEU A 550 26.43 70.38 -35.40
N ALA A 551 25.09 70.22 -35.45
CA ALA A 551 24.42 69.20 -36.28
C ALA A 551 23.90 69.73 -37.64
N LYS A 552 24.53 70.76 -38.22
CA LYS A 552 24.22 71.24 -39.58
C LYS A 552 24.77 70.28 -40.64
N ASN A 553 24.17 69.10 -40.77
CA ASN A 553 24.13 68.32 -42.01
C ASN A 553 23.23 67.10 -41.83
N GLN A 554 21.91 67.33 -41.86
CA GLN A 554 20.91 66.41 -42.43
C GLN A 554 19.53 67.04 -42.31
N SER A 555 19.11 67.77 -43.34
CA SER A 555 17.73 68.14 -43.55
C SER A 555 16.92 66.90 -43.93
N LYS A 556 16.04 66.45 -43.05
CA LYS A 556 14.89 65.61 -43.43
C LYS A 556 13.62 66.38 -43.15
N HIS A 557 12.96 66.78 -44.23
CA HIS A 557 11.58 67.27 -44.19
C HIS A 557 10.66 66.14 -43.72
N PHE A 558 10.00 66.33 -42.59
CA PHE A 558 8.81 65.57 -42.23
C PHE A 558 7.59 66.32 -42.78
N VAL A 559 6.93 65.71 -43.76
CA VAL A 559 5.57 66.08 -44.18
C VAL A 559 4.63 65.21 -43.35
N SER A 560 3.69 65.84 -42.63
CA SER A 560 2.63 65.15 -41.90
C SER A 560 1.59 64.59 -42.87
N SER A 561 1.22 63.34 -42.70
CA SER A 561 -0.06 62.77 -43.17
C SER A 561 -0.82 62.25 -41.97
#